data_AF-A0A7J6V8Y1-F1
#
_entry.id   AF-A0A7J6V8Y1-F1
#
_cell.length_a   1.000
_cell.length_b   1.000
_cell.length_c   1.000
_cell.angle_alpha   90.00
_cell.angle_beta   90.00
_cell.angle_gamma   90.00
#
_symmetry.space_group_name_H-M   'P 1'
#
loop_
_entity.id
_entity.type
_entity.pdbx_description
1 polymer ?
#
loop_
_entity_poly.entity_id
_entity_poly.type
_entity_poly.pdbx_seq_one_letter_code
_entity_poly.pdbx_strand_id
1 'polypeptide(L)' 'MSSSSSIMIFVFFFLLCVSNTSSELNTNYYLSTCPDAHQISASVVSKFVSQDPRMAASLIRLQFHDCFVQ' A
#
# COMPACT_ATOMS: atom_id res chain seq x y z
N MET A 1 25.45 33.05 18.04
CA MET A 1 25.89 32.50 16.74
C MET A 1 26.19 31.00 16.82
N SER A 2 26.89 30.50 17.84
CA SER A 2 27.15 29.05 18.01
C SER A 2 25.90 28.19 18.30
N SER A 3 25.02 28.63 19.21
CA SER A 3 23.82 27.87 19.60
C SER A 3 22.81 27.66 18.45
N SER A 4 22.54 28.69 17.62
CA SER A 4 21.64 28.56 16.46
C SER A 4 22.17 27.61 15.39
N SER A 5 23.49 27.55 15.17
CA SER A 5 24.11 26.58 14.25
C SER A 5 23.96 25.15 14.76
N SER A 6 24.14 24.91 16.06
CA SER A 6 23.94 23.59 16.65
C SER A 6 22.48 23.12 16.51
N ILE A 7 21.51 24.03 16.68
CA ILE A 7 20.08 23.72 16.49
C ILE A 7 19.78 23.37 15.03
N MET A 8 20.30 24.15 14.07
CA MET A 8 20.13 23.87 12.63
C MET A 8 20.70 22.51 12.23
N ILE A 9 21.88 22.15 12.75
CA ILE A 9 22.49 20.83 12.53
C ILE A 9 21.58 19.72 13.09
N PHE A 10 21.04 19.92 14.30
CA PHE A 10 20.15 18.94 14.93
C PHE A 10 18.85 18.75 14.15
N VAL A 11 18.26 19.84 13.66
CA VAL A 11 17.06 19.80 12.81
C VAL A 11 17.35 19.10 11.48
N PHE A 12 18.51 19.36 10.86
CA PHE A 12 18.92 18.71 9.62
C PHE A 12 19.10 17.19 9.80
N PHE A 13 19.75 16.75 10.88
CA PHE A 13 19.86 15.33 11.23
C PHE A 13 18.50 14.69 11.51
N PHE A 14 17.60 15.40 12.20
CA PHE A 14 16.24 14.92 12.46
C PHE A 14 15.43 14.74 11.17
N LEU A 15 15.53 15.70 10.23
CA LEU A 15 14.88 15.61 8.91
C LEU A 15 15.41 14.44 8.07
N LEU A 16 16.71 14.17 8.11
CA LEU A 16 17.34 13.02 7.44
C LEU A 16 16.87 11.66 8.00
N CYS A 17 16.52 11.59 9.29
CA CYS A 17 15.96 10.37 9.90
C CYS A 17 14.51 10.11 9.47
N VAL A 18 13.75 11.15 9.08
CA VAL A 18 12.32 11.04 8.73
C VAL A 18 12.11 10.76 7.24
N SER A 19 13.12 10.97 6.38
CA SER A 19 12.95 10.99 4.92
C SER A 19 12.81 9.64 4.21
N ASN A 20 12.51 8.54 4.91
CA ASN A 20 12.27 7.24 4.26
C ASN A 20 11.04 6.55 4.83
N THR A 21 9.85 6.99 4.40
CA THR A 21 8.63 6.19 4.54
C THR A 21 8.42 5.41 3.24
N SER A 22 9.16 4.31 3.05
CA SER A 22 8.69 3.27 2.14
C SER A 22 7.46 2.66 2.81
N SER A 23 6.28 2.83 2.20
CA SER A 23 5.11 2.05 2.59
C SER A 23 5.35 0.62 2.12
N GLU A 24 6.08 -0.15 2.91
CA GLU A 24 6.37 -1.54 2.59
C GLU A 24 5.08 -2.38 2.64
N LEU A 25 4.86 -3.16 1.58
CA LEU A 25 3.75 -4.08 1.52
C LEU A 25 4.00 -5.24 2.48
N ASN A 26 2.97 -5.61 3.25
CA ASN A 26 3.01 -6.74 4.17
C ASN A 26 1.83 -7.68 3.86
N THR A 27 2.11 -8.96 3.64
CA THR A 27 1.07 -9.98 3.38
C THR A 27 0.11 -10.17 4.55
N ASN A 28 0.55 -9.81 5.76
CA ASN A 28 -0.20 -9.94 7.00
C ASN A 28 -0.86 -8.62 7.45
N TYR A 29 -0.90 -7.60 6.59
CA TYR A 29 -1.37 -6.25 6.94
C TYR A 29 -2.76 -6.24 7.62
N TYR A 30 -3.68 -7.11 7.17
CA TYR A 30 -5.04 -7.17 7.68
C TYR A 30 -5.26 -8.17 8.82
N LEU A 31 -4.24 -8.91 9.29
CA LEU A 31 -4.45 -9.99 10.28
C LEU A 31 -5.11 -9.50 11.58
N SER A 32 -4.77 -8.30 12.05
CA SER A 32 -5.29 -7.76 13.31
C SER A 32 -6.59 -6.95 13.16
N THR A 33 -6.90 -6.50 11.96
CA THR A 33 -8.03 -5.58 11.69
C THR A 33 -9.17 -6.26 10.95
N CYS A 34 -8.85 -7.13 9.99
CA CYS A 34 -9.81 -7.91 9.21
C CYS A 34 -9.16 -9.23 8.74
N PRO A 35 -9.07 -10.25 9.61
CA PRO A 35 -8.37 -11.50 9.30
C PRO A 35 -8.95 -12.24 8.08
N ASP A 36 -10.26 -12.05 7.81
CA ASP A 36 -10.96 -12.70 6.70
C ASP A 36 -10.89 -11.92 5.38
N ALA A 37 -10.18 -10.79 5.30
CA ALA A 37 -10.17 -9.91 4.13
C ALA A 37 -9.81 -10.64 2.82
N HIS A 38 -8.79 -11.50 2.85
CA HIS A 38 -8.40 -12.30 1.69
C HIS A 38 -9.46 -13.34 1.33
N GLN A 39 -10.04 -14.02 2.32
CA GLN A 39 -11.07 -15.03 2.08
C GLN A 39 -12.34 -14.42 1.50
N ILE A 40 -12.79 -13.28 2.04
CA ILE A 40 -13.98 -12.56 1.56
C ILE A 40 -13.76 -12.10 0.12
N SER A 41 -12.63 -11.45 -0.18
CA SER A 41 -12.33 -10.98 -1.54
C SER A 41 -12.23 -12.14 -2.54
N ALA A 42 -11.54 -13.23 -2.19
CA ALA A 42 -11.45 -14.42 -3.03
C ALA A 42 -12.82 -15.07 -3.30
N SER A 43 -13.67 -15.18 -2.28
CA SER A 43 -15.03 -15.73 -2.42
C SER A 43 -15.89 -14.90 -3.38
N VAL A 44 -15.87 -13.57 -3.23
CA VAL A 44 -16.62 -12.65 -4.07
C VAL A 44 -16.12 -12.71 -5.52
N VAL A 45 -14.81 -12.64 -5.73
CA VAL A 45 -14.22 -12.74 -7.08
C VAL A 45 -14.56 -14.08 -7.72
N SER A 46 -14.39 -15.19 -6.99
CA SER A 46 -14.72 -16.53 -7.50
C SER A 46 -16.20 -16.64 -7.93
N LYS A 47 -17.12 -16.11 -7.12
CA LYS A 47 -18.55 -16.06 -7.45
C LYS A 47 -18.80 -15.34 -8.78
N PHE A 48 -18.25 -14.15 -8.99
CA PHE A 48 -18.49 -13.40 -10.22
C PHE A 48 -17.77 -13.99 -11.43
N VAL A 49 -16.56 -14.54 -11.25
CA VAL A 49 -15.84 -15.24 -12.32
C VAL A 49 -16.57 -16.51 -12.75
N SER A 50 -17.22 -17.22 -11.81
CA SER A 50 -18.05 -18.39 -12.14
C SER A 50 -19.27 -18.03 -13.00
N GLN A 51 -19.78 -16.80 -12.87
CA GLN A 51 -20.92 -16.29 -13.63
C GLN A 51 -20.52 -15.73 -15.00
N ASP A 52 -19.41 -14.98 -15.06
CA ASP A 52 -18.80 -14.53 -16.31
C ASP A 52 -17.27 -14.67 -16.22
N PRO A 53 -16.67 -15.66 -16.91
CA PRO A 53 -15.22 -15.89 -16.91
C PRO A 53 -14.40 -14.67 -17.35
N ARG A 54 -14.97 -13.76 -18.15
CA ARG A 54 -14.28 -12.54 -18.59
C ARG A 54 -14.02 -11.56 -17.44
N MET A 55 -14.76 -11.67 -16.33
CA MET A 55 -14.55 -10.83 -15.15
C MET A 55 -13.13 -10.94 -14.60
N ALA A 56 -12.49 -12.11 -14.67
CA ALA A 56 -11.10 -12.28 -14.23
C ALA A 56 -10.15 -11.36 -15.01
N ALA A 57 -10.28 -11.34 -16.34
CA ALA A 57 -9.47 -10.48 -17.21
C ALA A 57 -9.79 -8.99 -16.98
N SER A 58 -11.07 -8.64 -16.82
CA SER A 58 -11.50 -7.27 -16.56
C SER A 58 -10.93 -6.70 -15.26
N LEU A 59 -10.92 -7.48 -14.17
CA LEU A 59 -10.38 -7.06 -12.87
C LEU A 59 -8.86 -6.84 -12.92
N ILE A 60 -8.12 -7.75 -13.55
CA ILE A 60 -6.66 -7.60 -13.72
C ILE A 60 -6.34 -6.37 -14.58
N ARG A 61 -7.11 -6.14 -15.65
CA ARG A 61 -6.95 -4.95 -16.50
C ARG A 61 -7.22 -3.66 -15.72
N LEU A 62 -8.23 -3.66 -14.85
CA LEU A 62 -8.54 -2.52 -13.99
C LEU A 62 -7.39 -2.22 -13.02
N GLN A 63 -6.87 -3.24 -12.33
CA GLN A 63 -5.70 -3.10 -11.45
C GLN A 63 -4.48 -2.52 -12.20
N PHE A 64 -4.21 -3.02 -13.41
CA PHE A 64 -3.15 -2.50 -14.25
C PHE A 64 -3.38 -1.03 -14.63
N HIS A 65 -4.61 -0.68 -15.02
CA HIS A 65 -4.97 0.68 -15.40
C HIS A 65 -4.78 1.68 -14.25
N ASP A 66 -5.21 1.31 -13.04
CA ASP A 66 -5.06 2.15 -11.83
C ASP A 66 -3.58 2.33 -11.43
N CYS A 67 -2.73 1.34 -11.69
CA CYS A 67 -1.31 1.42 -11.36
C CYS A 67 -0.47 2.15 -12.41
N PHE A 68 -0.83 2.08 -13.69
CA PHE A 68 0.01 2.58 -14.79
C PHE A 68 -0.40 3.96 -15.32
N VAL A 69 -1.64 4.39 -15.11
CA VAL A 69 -2.11 5.71 -15.52
C VAL A 69 -2.07 6.63 -14.29
N GLN A 70 -0.95 7.35 -14.12
CA GLN A 70 -0.75 8.33 -13.05
C GLN A 70 -0.67 9.75 -13.60
#